data_AF-A0A1Q3WZP4-F1
#
_entry.id   AF-A0A1Q3WZP4-F1
#
_cell.length_a   1.000
_cell.length_b   1.000
_cell.length_c   1.000
_cell.angle_alpha   90.00
_cell.angle_beta   90.00
_cell.angle_gamma   90.00
#
_symmetry.space_group_name_H-M   'P 1'
#
loop_
_entity.id
_entity.type
_entity.pdbx_description
1 polymer ?
#
loop_
_entity_poly.entity_id
_entity_poly.type
_entity_poly.pdbx_seq_one_letter_code
_entity_poly.pdbx_strand_id
1 'polypeptide(L)'
;MRYLTLFLLIGCPSLLFAQQKPYQLFEVDSVAEPRGGQAYFNVFIQTNLRKPIQAEALGIGGRVMLTGVAETDGSVSDIKVLTSLRPDCDREAIRVLSLFKAWKPASKGGKPVRQIVNMPIVFKANEPFTYLNGNRISYFDNADKLITDSTQAAFRQVIPLDTNGLPSNDIVLYRLRSKSWKEERRLPFVREKYESGNKLKQRTYRIGYQDAERLWQGMTFSLTSDGRLLEQTYYEHGRPKGPRITYHPNGLVAEKSDEADTKRMITAWYTTGQIKLVREIDSSAPLGTRNPERLSAYWDSTGNQQVKDGNGLAVFRETVRSYADTTRQTSFIEQGIYQNRLKQGIWTGRYADGSYFYEEIYDKGICQKGKARTIGKDTVQYSVPEQLPEFRGGMPALGQFLSQTLHYPPAAQRAKVQGRVFISFVINKEGEVEDVEVLKGIGFGTDEEAVRVVKASSGRWVPGAQRGQNIKVKYNLPINFSLQ
;
A
#
# COMPACT_ATOMS: atom_id res chain seq x y z
N MET A 1 -19.52 8.04 70.68
CA MET A 1 -19.64 6.60 70.39
C MET A 1 -19.87 6.44 68.89
N ARG A 2 -19.03 5.66 68.21
CA ARG A 2 -18.98 5.53 66.74
C ARG A 2 -20.15 4.68 66.23
N TYR A 3 -20.85 5.15 65.19
CA TYR A 3 -21.80 4.37 64.41
C TYR A 3 -21.04 3.46 63.45
N LEU A 4 -21.31 2.14 63.51
CA LEU A 4 -20.77 1.14 62.62
C LEU A 4 -21.78 0.88 61.49
N THR A 5 -21.53 1.44 60.30
CA THR A 5 -22.36 1.20 59.11
C THR A 5 -21.92 -0.10 58.45
N LEU A 6 -22.79 -1.11 58.47
CA LEU A 6 -22.58 -2.41 57.83
C LEU A 6 -22.90 -2.30 56.33
N PHE A 7 -21.88 -2.31 55.47
CA PHE A 7 -22.04 -2.40 54.02
C PHE A 7 -22.21 -3.88 53.62
N LEU A 8 -23.39 -4.24 53.09
CA LEU A 8 -23.65 -5.54 52.49
C LEU A 8 -23.15 -5.51 51.04
N LEU A 9 -22.00 -6.15 50.78
CA LEU A 9 -21.45 -6.36 49.45
C LEU A 9 -22.17 -7.54 48.78
N ILE A 10 -23.09 -7.25 47.84
CA ILE A 10 -23.65 -8.25 46.93
C ILE A 10 -22.59 -8.53 45.86
N GLY A 11 -21.81 -9.59 46.07
CA GLY A 11 -20.89 -10.11 45.07
C GLY A 11 -21.67 -10.76 43.92
N CYS A 12 -21.62 -10.16 42.73
CA CYS A 12 -22.11 -10.77 41.51
C CYS A 12 -21.13 -11.89 41.11
N PRO A 13 -21.51 -13.19 41.12
CA PRO A 13 -20.62 -14.23 40.66
C PRO A 13 -20.48 -14.08 39.14
N SER A 14 -19.28 -13.73 38.68
CA SER A 14 -18.90 -13.80 37.28
C SER A 14 -19.06 -15.24 36.82
N LEU A 15 -20.13 -15.53 36.09
CA LEU A 15 -20.33 -16.79 35.37
C LEU A 15 -19.17 -16.95 34.37
N LEU A 16 -18.18 -17.77 34.74
CA LEU A 16 -17.23 -18.36 33.81
C LEU A 16 -18.04 -19.29 32.89
N PHE A 17 -18.50 -18.77 31.76
CA PHE A 17 -19.01 -19.64 30.69
C PHE A 17 -17.85 -20.54 30.24
N ALA A 18 -17.93 -21.82 30.58
CA ALA A 18 -17.03 -22.82 30.03
C ALA A 18 -17.14 -22.76 28.50
N GLN A 19 -16.03 -22.42 27.83
CA GLN A 19 -16.00 -22.27 26.38
C GLN A 19 -16.38 -23.63 25.76
N GLN A 20 -17.40 -23.64 24.89
CA GLN A 20 -17.87 -24.86 24.25
C GLN A 20 -16.71 -25.57 23.51
N LYS A 21 -16.60 -26.89 23.72
CA LYS A 21 -15.58 -27.73 23.05
C LYS A 21 -15.76 -27.59 21.53
N PRO A 22 -14.68 -27.36 20.77
CA PRO A 22 -14.78 -27.22 19.31
C PRO A 22 -15.19 -28.54 18.67
N TYR A 23 -16.03 -28.47 17.65
CA TYR A 23 -16.52 -29.63 16.91
C TYR A 23 -15.51 -30.13 15.87
N GLN A 24 -15.60 -31.42 15.55
CA GLN A 24 -14.91 -32.04 14.42
C GLN A 24 -15.65 -31.75 13.10
N LEU A 25 -14.98 -32.06 11.97
CA LEU A 25 -15.53 -31.88 10.64
C LEU A 25 -16.89 -32.58 10.44
N PHE A 26 -17.04 -33.80 10.96
CA PHE A 26 -18.21 -34.64 10.78
C PHE A 26 -19.35 -34.38 11.79
N GLU A 27 -19.15 -33.48 12.76
CA GLU A 27 -20.12 -33.24 13.84
C GLU A 27 -21.00 -32.00 13.61
N VAL A 28 -20.85 -31.32 12.48
CA VAL A 28 -21.53 -30.06 12.14
C VAL A 28 -22.36 -30.22 10.86
N ASP A 29 -23.39 -29.38 10.73
CA ASP A 29 -24.29 -29.38 9.57
C ASP A 29 -23.64 -28.65 8.37
N SER A 30 -22.83 -27.62 8.66
CA SER A 30 -21.98 -26.96 7.66
C SER A 30 -20.62 -26.65 8.26
N VAL A 31 -19.56 -26.79 7.48
CA VAL A 31 -18.18 -26.61 7.95
C VAL A 31 -17.77 -25.14 7.96
N ALA A 32 -16.76 -24.82 8.75
CA ALA A 32 -16.12 -23.52 8.73
C ALA A 32 -15.33 -23.36 7.43
N GLU A 33 -15.47 -22.20 6.81
CA GLU A 33 -14.88 -21.90 5.49
C GLU A 33 -14.28 -20.49 5.50
N PRO A 34 -13.18 -20.23 4.79
CA PRO A 34 -12.74 -18.87 4.61
C PRO A 34 -13.78 -18.09 3.80
N ARG A 35 -14.18 -16.91 4.29
CA ARG A 35 -15.02 -15.99 3.53
C ARG A 35 -14.29 -15.58 2.24
N GLY A 36 -15.04 -15.49 1.15
CA GLY A 36 -14.47 -15.38 -0.21
C GLY A 36 -14.06 -16.73 -0.82
N GLY A 37 -13.99 -17.82 -0.04
CA GLY A 37 -13.69 -19.17 -0.52
C GLY A 37 -12.20 -19.51 -0.54
N GLN A 38 -11.92 -20.81 -0.72
CA GLN A 38 -10.57 -21.38 -0.58
C GLN A 38 -9.54 -20.77 -1.54
N ALA A 39 -9.96 -20.40 -2.76
CA ALA A 39 -9.06 -19.79 -3.74
C ALA A 39 -8.47 -18.47 -3.24
N TYR A 40 -9.30 -17.57 -2.71
CA TYR A 40 -8.85 -16.28 -2.18
C TYR A 40 -8.14 -16.41 -0.83
N PHE A 41 -8.48 -17.43 -0.04
CA PHE A 41 -7.67 -17.78 1.12
C PHE A 41 -6.25 -18.20 0.73
N ASN A 42 -6.09 -19.01 -0.32
CA ASN A 42 -4.76 -19.39 -0.81
C ASN A 42 -3.99 -18.16 -1.32
N VAL A 43 -4.64 -17.23 -2.03
CA VAL A 43 -4.02 -15.96 -2.43
C VAL A 43 -3.61 -15.14 -1.19
N PHE A 44 -4.47 -15.06 -0.18
CA PHE A 44 -4.17 -14.40 1.09
C PHE A 44 -2.91 -14.98 1.74
N ILE A 45 -2.85 -16.32 1.91
CA ILE A 45 -1.69 -17.00 2.49
C ILE A 45 -0.45 -16.69 1.67
N GLN A 46 -0.47 -16.94 0.36
CA GLN A 46 0.72 -16.73 -0.50
C GLN A 46 1.20 -15.29 -0.51
N THR A 47 0.30 -14.31 -0.39
CA THR A 47 0.63 -12.89 -0.38
C THR A 47 1.18 -12.43 0.97
N ASN A 48 0.75 -13.04 2.07
CA ASN A 48 1.16 -12.66 3.42
C ASN A 48 2.30 -13.53 4.00
N LEU A 49 2.60 -14.66 3.36
CA LEU A 49 3.65 -15.60 3.76
C LEU A 49 5.03 -14.99 3.49
N ARG A 50 5.86 -14.94 4.52
CA ARG A 50 7.23 -14.42 4.50
C ARG A 50 8.18 -15.58 4.77
N LYS A 51 8.74 -16.15 3.70
CA LYS A 51 9.69 -17.26 3.86
C LYS A 51 10.88 -16.78 4.71
N PRO A 52 11.21 -17.46 5.82
CA PRO A 52 12.37 -17.09 6.62
C PRO A 52 13.66 -17.13 5.79
N ILE A 53 14.52 -16.12 5.93
CA ILE A 53 15.72 -15.95 5.07
C ILE A 53 16.66 -17.17 5.12
N GLN A 54 16.76 -17.82 6.27
CA GLN A 54 17.57 -19.03 6.45
C GLN A 54 16.96 -20.25 5.72
N ALA A 55 15.63 -20.36 5.65
CA ALA A 55 14.96 -21.39 4.87
C ALA A 55 15.05 -21.08 3.36
N GLU A 56 14.99 -19.80 2.99
CA GLU A 56 15.18 -19.35 1.61
C GLU A 56 16.61 -19.59 1.10
N ALA A 57 17.63 -19.28 1.92
CA ALA A 57 19.05 -19.51 1.59
C ALA A 57 19.35 -20.98 1.28
N LEU A 58 18.70 -21.90 2.00
CA LEU A 58 18.81 -23.35 1.79
C LEU A 58 17.88 -23.88 0.70
N GLY A 59 17.08 -23.04 0.03
CA GLY A 59 16.14 -23.44 -1.01
C GLY A 59 14.97 -24.30 -0.53
N ILE A 60 14.69 -24.32 0.78
CA ILE A 60 13.76 -25.27 1.40
C ILE A 60 12.35 -25.16 0.82
N GLY A 61 11.83 -26.22 0.23
CA GLY A 61 10.42 -26.34 -0.15
C GLY A 61 9.69 -27.36 0.72
N GLY A 62 8.39 -27.15 0.96
CA GLY A 62 7.59 -28.11 1.71
C GLY A 62 6.31 -27.52 2.27
N ARG A 63 5.66 -28.27 3.16
CA ARG A 63 4.42 -27.85 3.83
C ARG A 63 4.54 -27.97 5.34
N VAL A 64 4.00 -26.98 6.05
CA VAL A 64 3.69 -27.07 7.47
C VAL A 64 2.22 -27.43 7.59
N MET A 65 1.91 -28.51 8.30
CA MET A 65 0.51 -28.86 8.60
C MET A 65 0.13 -28.24 9.92
N LEU A 66 -0.86 -27.36 9.91
CA LEU A 66 -1.42 -26.75 11.10
C LEU A 66 -2.79 -27.34 11.44
N THR A 67 -3.11 -27.37 12.72
CA THR A 67 -4.48 -27.47 13.23
C THR A 67 -4.81 -26.19 14.00
N GLY A 68 -6.08 -25.81 14.05
CA GLY A 68 -6.54 -24.67 14.84
C GLY A 68 -8.05 -24.73 15.02
N VAL A 69 -8.61 -23.79 15.77
CA VAL A 69 -10.05 -23.69 16.00
C VAL A 69 -10.58 -22.44 15.30
N ALA A 70 -11.39 -22.63 14.26
CA ALA A 70 -12.15 -21.56 13.65
C ALA A 70 -13.24 -21.11 14.64
N GLU A 71 -13.18 -19.84 15.03
CA GLU A 71 -14.04 -19.23 16.02
C GLU A 71 -15.33 -18.68 15.39
N THR A 72 -16.37 -18.49 16.22
CA THR A 72 -17.65 -17.94 15.76
C THR A 72 -17.58 -16.47 15.34
N ASP A 73 -16.55 -15.75 15.80
CA ASP A 73 -16.27 -14.36 15.41
C ASP A 73 -15.48 -14.24 14.09
N GLY A 74 -15.12 -15.38 13.49
CA GLY A 74 -14.34 -15.45 12.25
C GLY A 74 -12.83 -15.48 12.45
N SER A 75 -12.33 -15.40 13.69
CA SER A 75 -10.91 -15.60 14.01
C SER A 75 -10.52 -17.08 14.03
N VAL A 76 -9.22 -17.35 14.22
CA VAL A 76 -8.70 -18.69 14.46
C VAL A 76 -7.82 -18.68 15.71
N SER A 77 -8.06 -19.62 16.61
CA SER A 77 -7.35 -19.78 17.89
C SER A 77 -6.72 -21.18 17.99
N ASP A 78 -6.03 -21.47 19.10
CA ASP A 78 -5.44 -22.78 19.42
C ASP A 78 -4.60 -23.39 18.29
N ILE A 79 -3.89 -22.55 17.54
CA ILE A 79 -3.09 -22.97 16.39
C ILE A 79 -1.91 -23.82 16.87
N LYS A 80 -1.82 -25.05 16.36
CA LYS A 80 -0.75 -26.02 16.67
C LYS A 80 -0.17 -26.61 15.39
N VAL A 81 1.11 -26.95 15.44
CA VAL A 81 1.79 -27.66 14.36
C VAL A 81 1.51 -29.15 14.50
N LEU A 82 0.90 -29.75 13.48
CA LEU A 82 0.72 -31.19 13.36
C LEU A 82 1.93 -31.85 12.70
N THR A 83 2.46 -31.20 11.66
CA THR A 83 3.65 -31.67 10.94
C THR A 83 4.55 -30.48 10.68
N SER A 84 5.71 -30.49 11.32
CA SER A 84 6.74 -29.45 11.19
C SER A 84 7.47 -29.59 9.86
N LEU A 85 7.77 -28.45 9.22
CA LEU A 85 8.78 -28.38 8.16
C LEU A 85 10.14 -27.97 8.74
N ARG A 86 10.13 -26.88 9.52
CA ARG A 86 11.30 -26.30 10.17
C ARG A 86 10.81 -25.31 11.24
N PRO A 87 11.46 -25.17 12.40
CA PRO A 87 10.93 -24.34 13.49
C PRO A 87 10.62 -22.87 13.14
N ASP A 88 11.35 -22.26 12.22
CA ASP A 88 11.08 -20.90 11.75
C ASP A 88 9.99 -20.81 10.68
N CYS A 89 9.90 -21.80 9.77
CA CYS A 89 8.77 -21.96 8.86
C CYS A 89 7.47 -22.20 9.65
N ASP A 90 7.54 -22.96 10.73
CA ASP A 90 6.40 -23.23 11.62
C ASP A 90 5.91 -21.93 12.28
N ARG A 91 6.84 -21.12 12.83
CA ARG A 91 6.50 -19.79 13.40
C ARG A 91 5.84 -18.89 12.36
N GLU A 92 6.36 -18.88 11.14
CA GLU A 92 5.78 -18.09 10.06
C GLU A 92 4.40 -18.62 9.65
N ALA A 93 4.23 -19.94 9.56
CA ALA A 93 2.96 -20.57 9.23
C ALA A 93 1.87 -20.24 10.26
N ILE A 94 2.21 -20.28 11.55
CA ILE A 94 1.32 -19.86 12.65
C ILE A 94 0.99 -18.37 12.51
N ARG A 95 2.00 -17.52 12.29
CA ARG A 95 1.82 -16.07 12.16
C ARG A 95 0.85 -15.76 11.01
N VAL A 96 1.09 -16.28 9.81
CA VAL A 96 0.24 -15.97 8.65
C VAL A 96 -1.19 -16.48 8.83
N LEU A 97 -1.38 -17.65 9.44
CA LEU A 97 -2.73 -18.16 9.73
C LEU A 97 -3.46 -17.31 10.77
N SER A 98 -2.75 -16.85 11.82
CA SER A 98 -3.32 -16.00 12.88
C SER A 98 -3.79 -14.62 12.39
N LEU A 99 -3.27 -14.16 11.25
CA LEU A 99 -3.70 -12.92 10.62
C LEU A 99 -5.08 -13.05 9.94
N PHE A 100 -5.50 -14.26 9.58
CA PHE A 100 -6.77 -14.48 8.91
C PHE A 100 -7.92 -14.57 9.92
N LYS A 101 -8.75 -13.52 9.95
CA LYS A 101 -9.91 -13.35 10.83
C LYS A 101 -11.22 -13.24 10.05
N ALA A 102 -11.27 -13.91 8.91
CA ALA A 102 -12.40 -13.88 7.99
C ALA A 102 -12.97 -15.29 7.76
N TRP A 103 -13.02 -16.12 8.80
CA TRP A 103 -13.75 -17.38 8.75
C TRP A 103 -15.27 -17.14 8.75
N LYS A 104 -15.97 -17.89 7.91
CA LYS A 104 -17.39 -18.20 8.08
C LYS A 104 -17.43 -19.37 9.06
N PRO A 105 -18.09 -19.23 10.21
CA PRO A 105 -18.09 -20.29 11.21
C PRO A 105 -18.89 -21.51 10.74
N ALA A 106 -18.60 -22.65 11.33
CA ALA A 106 -19.41 -23.85 11.16
C ALA A 106 -20.81 -23.64 11.76
N SER A 107 -21.78 -24.45 11.34
CA SER A 107 -23.16 -24.40 11.84
C SER A 107 -23.57 -25.75 12.40
N LYS A 108 -24.25 -25.74 13.56
CA LYS A 108 -24.92 -26.92 14.12
C LYS A 108 -26.27 -26.52 14.71
N GLY A 109 -27.34 -27.16 14.25
CA GLY A 109 -28.71 -26.78 14.59
C GLY A 109 -29.03 -25.34 14.21
N GLY A 110 -28.46 -24.84 13.10
CA GLY A 110 -28.61 -23.46 12.64
C GLY A 110 -27.87 -22.40 13.46
N LYS A 111 -27.08 -22.78 14.47
CA LYS A 111 -26.29 -21.86 15.30
C LYS A 111 -24.81 -21.90 14.89
N PRO A 112 -24.12 -20.75 14.87
CA PRO A 112 -22.69 -20.72 14.63
C PRO A 112 -21.96 -21.44 15.77
N VAL A 113 -21.03 -22.32 15.43
CA VAL A 113 -20.22 -23.10 16.37
C VAL A 113 -18.74 -23.05 16.00
N ARG A 114 -17.90 -23.25 17.01
CA ARG A 114 -16.44 -23.38 16.85
C ARG A 114 -16.12 -24.74 16.23
N GLN A 115 -15.16 -24.80 15.31
CA GLN A 115 -14.77 -26.04 14.64
C GLN A 115 -13.25 -26.16 14.52
N ILE A 116 -12.73 -27.38 14.68
CA ILE A 116 -11.33 -27.70 14.40
C ILE A 116 -11.11 -27.70 12.88
N VAL A 117 -10.10 -26.96 12.43
CA VAL A 117 -9.70 -26.87 11.02
C VAL A 117 -8.23 -27.30 10.86
N ASN A 118 -7.92 -27.96 9.75
CA ASN A 118 -6.57 -28.41 9.41
C ASN A 118 -6.12 -27.75 8.11
N MET A 119 -4.97 -27.08 8.13
CA MET A 119 -4.54 -26.18 7.06
C MET A 119 -3.10 -26.45 6.64
N PRO A 120 -2.84 -26.82 5.38
CA PRO A 120 -1.49 -26.90 4.84
C PRO A 120 -0.98 -25.50 4.45
N ILE A 121 0.14 -25.08 5.02
CA ILE A 121 0.86 -23.87 4.61
C ILE A 121 2.08 -24.29 3.77
N VAL A 122 2.06 -23.95 2.48
CA VAL A 122 3.08 -24.37 1.51
C VAL A 122 4.13 -23.29 1.33
N PHE A 123 5.38 -23.64 1.63
CA PHE A 123 6.57 -22.86 1.30
C PHE A 123 7.13 -23.37 -0.03
N LYS A 124 7.18 -22.50 -1.04
CA LYS A 124 7.73 -22.85 -2.35
C LYS A 124 9.25 -22.99 -2.27
N ALA A 125 9.80 -23.98 -2.97
CA ALA A 125 11.24 -24.10 -3.17
C ALA A 125 11.76 -22.91 -4.00
N ASN A 126 13.04 -22.59 -3.84
CA ASN A 126 13.75 -21.58 -4.63
C ASN A 126 15.20 -22.03 -4.83
N GLU A 127 15.88 -21.40 -5.78
CA GLU A 127 17.33 -21.57 -5.94
C GLU A 127 18.05 -21.13 -4.66
N PRO A 128 18.89 -21.99 -4.05
CA PRO A 128 19.59 -21.65 -2.83
C PRO A 128 20.62 -20.53 -3.06
N PHE A 129 20.98 -19.84 -2.00
CA PHE A 129 22.05 -18.83 -2.01
C PHE A 129 22.86 -18.88 -0.72
N THR A 130 24.09 -18.37 -0.78
CA THR A 130 24.95 -18.34 0.39
C THR A 130 24.46 -17.27 1.36
N TYR A 131 24.10 -17.65 2.58
CA TYR A 131 23.77 -16.74 3.67
C TYR A 131 24.65 -17.04 4.89
N LEU A 132 25.56 -16.13 5.21
CA LEU A 132 26.56 -16.31 6.26
C LEU A 132 26.70 -15.04 7.11
N ASN A 133 26.59 -15.19 8.43
CA ASN A 133 26.78 -14.11 9.41
C ASN A 133 25.97 -12.84 9.09
N GLY A 134 24.70 -13.01 8.68
CA GLY A 134 23.83 -11.89 8.32
C GLY A 134 24.02 -11.35 6.90
N ASN A 135 24.80 -12.03 6.05
CA ASN A 135 25.08 -11.56 4.70
C ASN A 135 24.61 -12.56 3.65
N ARG A 136 23.88 -12.10 2.64
CA ARG A 136 23.74 -12.81 1.38
C ARG A 136 25.00 -12.59 0.55
N ILE A 137 25.62 -13.68 0.12
CA ILE A 137 26.84 -13.67 -0.69
C ILE A 137 26.53 -14.25 -2.06
N SER A 138 26.85 -13.49 -3.10
CA SER A 138 26.69 -13.89 -4.50
C SER A 138 28.04 -13.81 -5.21
N TYR A 139 28.33 -14.78 -6.06
CA TYR A 139 29.56 -14.82 -6.86
C TYR A 139 29.23 -14.62 -8.33
N PHE A 140 30.05 -13.85 -9.04
CA PHE A 140 29.88 -13.58 -10.46
C PHE A 140 31.18 -13.83 -11.21
N ASP A 141 31.07 -14.31 -12.45
CA ASP A 141 32.20 -14.42 -13.37
C ASP A 141 32.56 -13.06 -14.01
N ASN A 142 33.54 -13.05 -14.93
CA ASN A 142 33.96 -11.81 -15.61
C ASN A 142 32.90 -11.20 -16.54
N ALA A 143 31.82 -11.93 -16.84
CA ALA A 143 30.71 -11.49 -17.67
C ALA A 143 29.49 -11.05 -16.83
N ASP A 144 29.68 -10.79 -15.54
CA ASP A 144 28.64 -10.46 -14.57
C ASP A 144 27.54 -11.54 -14.43
N LYS A 145 27.84 -12.79 -14.81
CA LYS A 145 26.90 -13.90 -14.66
C LYS A 145 27.02 -14.50 -13.26
N LEU A 146 25.88 -14.70 -12.60
CA LEU A 146 25.82 -15.37 -11.30
C LEU A 146 26.31 -16.83 -11.41
N ILE A 147 27.22 -17.23 -10.52
CA ILE A 147 27.79 -18.58 -10.47
C ILE A 147 27.75 -19.16 -9.05
N THR A 148 27.72 -20.49 -8.96
CA THR A 148 27.72 -21.24 -7.68
C THR A 148 29.12 -21.68 -7.27
N ASP A 149 30.00 -22.00 -8.23
CA ASP A 149 31.40 -22.32 -7.96
C ASP A 149 32.22 -21.05 -7.72
N SER A 150 32.42 -20.73 -6.44
CA SER A 150 33.18 -19.56 -6.02
C SER A 150 34.65 -19.56 -6.47
N THR A 151 35.22 -20.71 -6.88
CA THR A 151 36.62 -20.78 -7.36
C THR A 151 36.79 -20.15 -8.74
N GLN A 152 35.70 -20.03 -9.50
CA GLN A 152 35.65 -19.40 -10.82
C GLN A 152 35.23 -17.92 -10.76
N ALA A 153 35.03 -17.38 -9.56
CA ALA A 153 34.47 -16.05 -9.37
C ALA A 153 35.48 -14.95 -9.66
N ALA A 154 35.07 -13.99 -10.48
CA ALA A 154 35.76 -12.72 -10.66
C ALA A 154 35.28 -11.68 -9.65
N PHE A 155 33.98 -11.72 -9.29
CA PHE A 155 33.37 -10.81 -8.34
C PHE A 155 32.65 -11.53 -7.20
N ARG A 156 32.62 -10.88 -6.04
CA ARG A 156 31.86 -11.31 -4.86
C ARG A 156 31.04 -10.14 -4.37
N GLN A 157 29.72 -10.28 -4.34
CA GLN A 157 28.81 -9.32 -3.76
C GLN A 157 28.40 -9.77 -2.36
N VAL A 158 28.40 -8.83 -1.41
CA VAL A 158 27.97 -9.02 -0.03
C VAL A 158 26.81 -8.06 0.23
N ILE A 159 25.64 -8.62 0.58
CA ILE A 159 24.42 -7.88 0.91
C ILE A 159 24.07 -8.17 2.38
N PRO A 160 24.31 -7.22 3.30
CA PRO A 160 23.91 -7.34 4.69
C PRO A 160 22.38 -7.29 4.84
N LEU A 161 21.82 -8.32 5.47
CA LEU A 161 20.39 -8.51 5.69
C LEU A 161 20.11 -8.90 7.15
N ASP A 162 19.05 -8.35 7.73
CA ASP A 162 18.56 -8.80 9.03
C ASP A 162 17.90 -10.20 8.94
N THR A 163 17.43 -10.72 10.07
CA THR A 163 16.78 -12.04 10.14
C THR A 163 15.45 -12.12 9.39
N ASN A 164 14.86 -10.98 9.01
CA ASN A 164 13.65 -10.88 8.20
C ASN A 164 13.96 -10.65 6.71
N GLY A 165 15.24 -10.60 6.33
CA GLY A 165 15.67 -10.31 4.96
C GLY A 165 15.64 -8.82 4.60
N LEU A 166 15.54 -7.91 5.56
CA LEU A 166 15.60 -6.47 5.32
C LEU A 166 17.06 -5.98 5.20
N PRO A 167 17.36 -5.05 4.28
CA PRO A 167 18.65 -4.38 4.20
C PRO A 167 19.09 -3.77 5.54
N SER A 168 20.32 -4.05 5.95
CA SER A 168 20.85 -3.58 7.24
C SER A 168 22.12 -2.74 7.13
N ASN A 169 22.85 -2.80 6.01
CA ASN A 169 24.08 -2.04 5.77
C ASN A 169 24.41 -2.03 4.26
N ASP A 170 25.47 -1.32 3.85
CA ASP A 170 25.89 -1.15 2.46
C ASP A 170 26.07 -2.48 1.72
N ILE A 171 25.71 -2.49 0.43
CA ILE A 171 26.16 -3.57 -0.46
C ILE A 171 27.60 -3.30 -0.85
N VAL A 172 28.45 -4.32 -0.74
CA VAL A 172 29.85 -4.24 -1.17
C VAL A 172 30.13 -5.27 -2.25
N LEU A 173 30.64 -4.80 -3.38
CA LEU A 173 31.13 -5.61 -4.49
C LEU A 173 32.66 -5.65 -4.44
N TYR A 174 33.20 -6.85 -4.40
CA TYR A 174 34.64 -7.12 -4.43
C TYR A 174 35.04 -7.72 -5.76
N ARG A 175 36.23 -7.38 -6.26
CA ARG A 175 36.92 -8.06 -7.37
C ARG A 175 38.05 -8.92 -6.85
N LEU A 176 38.24 -10.10 -7.43
CA LEU A 176 39.41 -10.93 -7.17
C LEU A 176 40.64 -10.32 -7.87
N ARG A 177 41.66 -9.93 -7.10
CA ARG A 177 42.95 -9.46 -7.60
C ARG A 177 44.09 -10.19 -6.90
N SER A 178 44.95 -10.84 -7.68
CA SER A 178 46.14 -11.55 -7.19
C SER A 178 45.85 -12.42 -5.96
N LYS A 179 44.79 -13.26 -6.05
CA LYS A 179 44.31 -14.18 -5.00
C LYS A 179 43.67 -13.53 -3.76
N SER A 180 43.37 -12.23 -3.80
CA SER A 180 42.68 -11.53 -2.70
C SER A 180 41.47 -10.73 -3.19
N TRP A 181 40.42 -10.67 -2.38
CA TRP A 181 39.25 -9.84 -2.66
C TRP A 181 39.56 -8.38 -2.35
N LYS A 182 39.39 -7.49 -3.34
CA LYS A 182 39.54 -6.04 -3.20
C LYS A 182 38.20 -5.36 -3.45
N GLU A 183 37.80 -4.44 -2.58
CA GLU A 183 36.58 -3.65 -2.78
C GLU A 183 36.68 -2.89 -4.11
N GLU A 184 35.66 -3.02 -4.94
CA GLU A 184 35.55 -2.36 -6.23
C GLU A 184 34.44 -1.32 -6.25
N ARG A 185 33.30 -1.65 -5.65
CA ARG A 185 32.14 -0.77 -5.59
C ARG A 185 31.37 -0.96 -4.30
N ARG A 186 30.81 0.13 -3.81
CA ARG A 186 29.92 0.17 -2.65
C ARG A 186 28.63 0.86 -3.03
N LEU A 187 27.50 0.26 -2.66
CA LEU A 187 26.19 0.87 -2.81
C LEU A 187 25.67 1.23 -1.41
N PRO A 188 25.61 2.54 -1.07
CA PRO A 188 25.24 2.97 0.28
C PRO A 188 23.84 2.51 0.68
N PHE A 189 23.72 2.00 1.90
CA PHE A 189 22.44 1.82 2.56
C PHE A 189 21.89 3.19 2.97
N VAL A 190 20.66 3.46 2.56
CA VAL A 190 19.97 4.72 2.86
C VAL A 190 18.80 4.44 3.78
N ARG A 191 18.71 5.23 4.85
CA ARG A 191 17.54 5.34 5.72
C ARG A 191 17.13 6.80 5.79
N GLU A 192 16.12 7.18 5.02
CA GLU A 192 15.62 8.56 5.00
C GLU A 192 14.23 8.66 5.60
N LYS A 193 13.89 9.83 6.15
CA LYS A 193 12.51 10.12 6.55
C LYS A 193 11.64 10.08 5.31
N TYR A 194 10.52 9.41 5.40
CA TYR A 194 9.60 9.27 4.29
C TYR A 194 8.19 9.52 4.77
N GLU A 195 7.53 10.57 4.28
CA GLU A 195 6.10 10.77 4.52
C GLU A 195 5.30 9.82 3.65
N SER A 196 5.17 8.58 4.12
CA SER A 196 4.08 7.73 3.70
C SER A 196 2.78 8.44 4.11
N GLY A 197 1.76 8.49 3.24
CA GLY A 197 0.41 8.99 3.57
C GLY A 197 -0.31 8.18 4.65
N ASN A 198 0.43 7.58 5.56
CA ASN A 198 0.01 6.73 6.64
C ASN A 198 -0.74 7.54 7.70
N LYS A 199 -1.95 7.06 8.02
CA LYS A 199 -2.82 7.66 9.04
C LYS A 199 -2.28 7.55 10.47
N LEU A 200 -1.16 6.83 10.68
CA LEU A 200 -0.65 6.48 12.02
C LEU A 200 0.00 7.63 12.81
N LYS A 201 0.16 8.84 12.29
CA LYS A 201 0.87 9.98 12.95
C LYS A 201 2.28 9.63 13.50
N GLN A 202 2.83 8.48 13.13
CA GLN A 202 4.16 8.02 13.54
C GLN A 202 5.19 8.45 12.49
N ARG A 203 6.43 8.64 12.93
CA ARG A 203 7.55 8.86 12.01
C ARG A 203 7.75 7.61 11.15
N THR A 204 7.95 7.81 9.86
CA THR A 204 8.13 6.76 8.89
C THR A 204 9.45 6.95 8.14
N TYR A 205 10.07 5.84 7.77
CA TYR A 205 11.37 5.80 7.11
C TYR A 205 11.27 4.96 5.85
N ARG A 206 11.99 5.35 4.81
CA ARG A 206 12.26 4.50 3.66
C ARG A 206 13.69 3.98 3.77
N ILE A 207 13.85 2.67 3.60
CA ILE A 207 15.14 1.99 3.62
C ILE A 207 15.40 1.24 2.31
N GLY A 208 16.67 1.15 1.93
CA GLY A 208 17.11 0.44 0.72
C GLY A 208 18.47 0.98 0.25
N TYR A 209 18.72 0.92 -1.05
CA TYR A 209 19.97 1.36 -1.64
C TYR A 209 19.74 2.42 -2.71
N GLN A 210 20.68 3.36 -2.82
CA GLN A 210 20.70 4.37 -3.85
C GLN A 210 22.01 4.31 -4.64
N ASP A 211 21.95 4.60 -5.94
CA ASP A 211 23.15 4.78 -6.76
C ASP A 211 23.80 6.17 -6.57
N ALA A 212 24.87 6.43 -7.33
CA ALA A 212 25.59 7.70 -7.27
C ALA A 212 24.73 8.93 -7.61
N GLU A 213 23.63 8.76 -8.34
CA GLU A 213 22.66 9.81 -8.70
C GLU A 213 21.54 9.97 -7.66
N ARG A 214 21.63 9.21 -6.55
CA ARG A 214 20.62 9.10 -5.49
C ARG A 214 19.30 8.51 -5.99
N LEU A 215 19.35 7.68 -7.04
CA LEU A 215 18.18 6.95 -7.51
C LEU A 215 18.08 5.62 -6.77
N TRP A 216 16.86 5.27 -6.34
CA TRP A 216 16.59 3.99 -5.67
C TRP A 216 16.90 2.81 -6.60
N GLN A 217 17.54 1.78 -6.03
CA GLN A 217 17.91 0.54 -6.70
C GLN A 217 17.57 -0.68 -5.84
N GLY A 218 17.05 -1.72 -6.48
CA GLY A 218 16.70 -2.97 -5.82
C GLY A 218 15.46 -2.83 -4.92
N MET A 219 15.36 -3.68 -3.91
CA MET A 219 14.21 -3.69 -3.01
C MET A 219 14.26 -2.52 -2.02
N THR A 220 13.15 -1.79 -1.93
CA THR A 220 12.96 -0.72 -0.95
C THR A 220 11.79 -1.04 -0.03
N PHE A 221 11.89 -0.58 1.21
CA PHE A 221 10.88 -0.81 2.23
C PHE A 221 10.54 0.50 2.92
N SER A 222 9.26 0.71 3.19
CA SER A 222 8.80 1.79 4.08
C SER A 222 8.40 1.21 5.41
N LEU A 223 8.91 1.78 6.50
CA LEU A 223 8.75 1.29 7.85
C LEU A 223 8.27 2.41 8.78
N THR A 224 7.53 2.07 9.84
CA THR A 224 7.36 2.96 10.99
C THR A 224 8.65 3.06 11.81
N SER A 225 8.75 4.03 12.72
CA SER A 225 9.90 4.21 13.60
C SER A 225 10.20 3.00 14.49
N ASP A 226 9.18 2.19 14.81
CA ASP A 226 9.30 0.93 15.56
C ASP A 226 9.43 -0.31 14.66
N GLY A 227 9.67 -0.13 13.36
CA GLY A 227 10.03 -1.20 12.43
C GLY A 227 8.86 -1.96 11.80
N ARG A 228 7.62 -1.50 11.94
CA ARG A 228 6.49 -2.12 11.23
C ARG A 228 6.56 -1.82 9.75
N LEU A 229 6.43 -2.86 8.93
CA LEU A 229 6.41 -2.75 7.48
C LEU A 229 5.11 -2.09 7.00
N LEU A 230 5.25 -1.09 6.13
CA LEU A 230 4.15 -0.32 5.53
C LEU A 230 4.06 -0.50 4.02
N GLU A 231 5.22 -0.62 3.36
CA GLU A 231 5.29 -0.77 1.91
C GLU A 231 6.56 -1.51 1.49
N GLN A 232 6.47 -2.27 0.40
CA GLN A 232 7.59 -2.86 -0.31
C GLN A 232 7.44 -2.64 -1.82
N THR A 233 8.50 -2.18 -2.48
CA THR A 233 8.57 -1.94 -3.93
C THR A 233 10.01 -2.15 -4.43
N TYR A 234 10.17 -2.83 -5.57
CA TYR A 234 11.47 -2.94 -6.24
C TYR A 234 11.68 -1.76 -7.19
N TYR A 235 12.88 -1.20 -7.23
CA TYR A 235 13.26 -0.09 -8.08
C TYR A 235 14.41 -0.45 -9.01
N GLU A 236 14.35 0.09 -10.23
CA GLU A 236 15.41 0.01 -11.23
C GLU A 236 15.59 1.40 -11.83
N HIS A 237 16.78 1.99 -11.69
CA HIS A 237 17.07 3.36 -12.14
C HIS A 237 16.05 4.39 -11.62
N GLY A 238 15.68 4.27 -10.34
CA GLY A 238 14.72 5.14 -9.68
C GLY A 238 13.26 4.95 -10.12
N ARG A 239 12.96 3.99 -11.01
CA ARG A 239 11.59 3.65 -11.42
C ARG A 239 11.12 2.39 -10.70
N PRO A 240 9.89 2.39 -10.13
CA PRO A 240 9.33 1.17 -9.58
C PRO A 240 9.16 0.13 -10.69
N LYS A 241 9.41 -1.14 -10.35
CA LYS A 241 9.27 -2.29 -11.23
C LYS A 241 8.63 -3.44 -10.48
N GLY A 242 7.72 -4.14 -11.14
CA GLY A 242 7.06 -5.31 -10.57
C GLY A 242 6.05 -4.93 -9.49
N PRO A 243 5.74 -5.85 -8.55
CA PRO A 243 4.65 -5.62 -7.63
C PRO A 243 5.01 -4.63 -6.52
N ARG A 244 4.04 -3.76 -6.20
CA ARG A 244 4.05 -2.95 -4.98
C ARG A 244 3.09 -3.58 -3.97
N ILE A 245 3.56 -3.72 -2.74
CA ILE A 245 2.79 -4.29 -1.62
C ILE A 245 2.69 -3.23 -0.53
N THR A 246 1.49 -3.03 0.01
CA THR A 246 1.25 -2.17 1.16
C THR A 246 0.64 -2.97 2.30
N TYR A 247 0.84 -2.52 3.53
CA TYR A 247 0.44 -3.25 4.74
C TYR A 247 -0.47 -2.40 5.63
N HIS A 248 -1.46 -3.06 6.22
CA HIS A 248 -2.22 -2.55 7.34
C HIS A 248 -1.32 -2.44 8.59
N PRO A 249 -1.68 -1.60 9.58
CA PRO A 249 -0.93 -1.47 10.83
C PRO A 249 -0.71 -2.77 11.61
N ASN A 250 -1.58 -3.79 11.41
CA ASN A 250 -1.45 -5.11 12.02
C ASN A 250 -0.47 -6.05 11.27
N GLY A 251 0.21 -5.56 10.22
CA GLY A 251 1.19 -6.31 9.43
C GLY A 251 0.61 -7.17 8.31
N LEU A 252 -0.71 -7.17 8.13
CA LEU A 252 -1.43 -7.84 7.04
C LEU A 252 -1.31 -7.03 5.75
N VAL A 253 -1.15 -7.68 4.60
CA VAL A 253 -1.12 -6.99 3.29
C VAL A 253 -2.45 -6.32 3.00
N ALA A 254 -2.45 -4.98 2.94
CA ALA A 254 -3.62 -4.19 2.62
C ALA A 254 -3.94 -4.21 1.13
N GLU A 255 -2.92 -4.06 0.30
CA GLU A 255 -3.02 -4.03 -1.14
C GLU A 255 -1.77 -4.60 -1.77
N LYS A 256 -1.94 -5.44 -2.78
CA LYS A 256 -0.90 -5.85 -3.71
C LYS A 256 -1.30 -5.36 -5.09
N SER A 257 -0.36 -4.76 -5.78
CA SER A 257 -0.53 -4.44 -7.19
C SER A 257 0.48 -5.18 -8.04
N ASP A 258 0.03 -5.82 -9.11
CA ASP A 258 0.86 -6.47 -10.11
C ASP A 258 0.84 -5.61 -11.39
N GLU A 259 2.00 -5.13 -11.81
CA GLU A 259 2.15 -4.32 -13.02
C GLU A 259 2.35 -5.23 -14.24
N ALA A 260 1.58 -4.96 -15.29
CA ALA A 260 1.67 -5.58 -16.60
C ALA A 260 1.59 -4.48 -17.66
N ASP A 261 2.76 -4.00 -18.09
CA ASP A 261 2.91 -2.99 -19.13
C ASP A 261 2.26 -1.65 -18.71
N THR A 262 1.17 -1.20 -19.34
CA THR A 262 0.40 -0.01 -18.94
C THR A 262 -0.73 -0.30 -17.96
N LYS A 263 -0.95 -1.57 -17.61
CA LYS A 263 -2.04 -2.02 -16.75
C LYS A 263 -1.52 -2.44 -15.39
N ARG A 264 -2.34 -2.19 -14.37
CA ARG A 264 -2.04 -2.55 -13.00
C ARG A 264 -3.22 -3.28 -12.40
N MET A 265 -3.01 -4.55 -12.06
CA MET A 265 -3.98 -5.36 -11.34
C MET A 265 -3.82 -5.13 -9.85
N ILE A 266 -4.88 -4.73 -9.18
CA ILE A 266 -4.88 -4.46 -7.74
C ILE A 266 -5.77 -5.49 -7.04
N THR A 267 -5.19 -6.15 -6.05
CA THR A 267 -5.91 -7.00 -5.10
C THR A 267 -5.78 -6.37 -3.72
N ALA A 268 -6.91 -6.17 -3.02
CA ALA A 268 -6.91 -5.55 -1.71
C ALA A 268 -7.66 -6.39 -0.67
N TRP A 269 -7.27 -6.26 0.59
CA TRP A 269 -7.86 -6.99 1.73
C TRP A 269 -8.28 -6.02 2.83
N TYR A 270 -9.32 -6.39 3.58
CA TYR A 270 -9.64 -5.75 4.85
C TYR A 270 -8.62 -6.15 5.93
N THR A 271 -8.60 -5.44 7.06
CA THR A 271 -7.72 -5.74 8.21
C THR A 271 -7.96 -7.11 8.83
N THR A 272 -9.09 -7.75 8.51
CA THR A 272 -9.43 -9.13 8.90
C THR A 272 -8.84 -10.19 7.97
N GLY A 273 -8.21 -9.81 6.85
CA GLY A 273 -7.77 -10.76 5.81
C GLY A 273 -8.86 -11.17 4.82
N GLN A 274 -10.10 -10.68 5.00
CA GLN A 274 -11.15 -10.82 3.99
C GLN A 274 -10.71 -10.11 2.70
N ILE A 275 -10.80 -10.80 1.55
CA ILE A 275 -10.61 -10.19 0.24
C ILE A 275 -11.62 -9.04 0.08
N LYS A 276 -11.15 -7.85 -0.30
CA LYS A 276 -11.98 -6.65 -0.51
C LYS A 276 -12.35 -6.49 -1.97
N LEU A 277 -11.35 -6.45 -2.85
CA LEU A 277 -11.59 -6.25 -4.28
C LEU A 277 -10.47 -6.80 -5.15
N VAL A 278 -10.82 -6.98 -6.43
CA VAL A 278 -9.89 -7.17 -7.54
C VAL A 278 -10.26 -6.18 -8.63
N ARG A 279 -9.33 -5.31 -9.02
CA ARG A 279 -9.55 -4.29 -10.06
C ARG A 279 -8.36 -4.15 -11.00
N GLU A 280 -8.61 -3.63 -12.19
CA GLU A 280 -7.62 -3.23 -13.17
C GLU A 280 -7.63 -1.70 -13.28
N ILE A 281 -6.46 -1.10 -13.19
CA ILE A 281 -6.23 0.31 -13.50
C ILE A 281 -5.37 0.37 -14.75
N ASP A 282 -5.78 1.18 -15.71
CA ASP A 282 -5.06 1.42 -16.95
C ASP A 282 -4.41 2.80 -16.89
N SER A 283 -3.08 2.85 -16.78
CA SER A 283 -2.32 4.10 -16.71
C SER A 283 -1.77 4.56 -18.07
N SER A 284 -2.28 4.02 -19.18
CA SER A 284 -1.89 4.47 -20.53
C SER A 284 -2.43 5.85 -20.92
N ALA A 285 -3.42 6.37 -20.21
CA ALA A 285 -4.03 7.64 -20.54
C ALA A 285 -3.02 8.81 -20.41
N PRO A 286 -3.11 9.82 -21.29
CA PRO A 286 -2.33 11.06 -21.15
C PRO A 286 -2.53 11.70 -19.77
N LEU A 287 -1.52 12.43 -19.29
CA LEU A 287 -1.61 13.25 -18.09
C LEU A 287 -2.87 14.13 -18.14
N GLY A 288 -3.75 13.99 -17.15
CA GLY A 288 -5.02 14.70 -17.06
C GLY A 288 -6.26 13.89 -17.47
N THR A 289 -6.09 12.78 -18.17
CA THR A 289 -7.19 11.88 -18.55
C THR A 289 -7.20 10.65 -17.64
N ARG A 290 -8.32 10.38 -16.97
CA ARG A 290 -8.47 9.20 -16.11
C ARG A 290 -9.22 8.12 -16.88
N ASN A 291 -8.56 7.01 -17.21
CA ASN A 291 -9.24 5.83 -17.73
C ASN A 291 -10.26 5.32 -16.69
N PRO A 292 -11.43 4.81 -17.12
CA PRO A 292 -12.39 4.27 -16.20
C PRO A 292 -11.80 3.05 -15.48
N GLU A 293 -11.95 3.03 -14.16
CA GLU A 293 -11.54 1.90 -13.33
C GLU A 293 -12.38 0.66 -13.69
N ARG A 294 -11.71 -0.49 -13.84
CA ARG A 294 -12.38 -1.76 -14.15
C ARG A 294 -12.39 -2.66 -12.91
N LEU A 295 -13.53 -2.82 -12.27
CA LEU A 295 -13.70 -3.66 -11.10
C LEU A 295 -14.13 -5.07 -11.50
N SER A 296 -13.30 -6.07 -11.24
CA SER A 296 -13.62 -7.48 -11.54
C SER A 296 -14.43 -8.13 -10.42
N ALA A 297 -14.13 -7.81 -9.16
CA ALA A 297 -14.86 -8.35 -8.03
C ALA A 297 -14.77 -7.43 -6.80
N TYR A 298 -15.83 -7.45 -5.98
CA TYR A 298 -15.90 -6.71 -4.73
C TYR A 298 -16.69 -7.49 -3.68
N TRP A 299 -16.15 -7.53 -2.47
CA TRP A 299 -16.78 -8.05 -1.28
C TRP A 299 -16.84 -6.96 -0.21
N ASP A 300 -17.91 -6.93 0.56
CA ASP A 300 -17.91 -6.16 1.79
C ASP A 300 -17.07 -6.85 2.88
N SER A 301 -16.87 -6.16 4.01
CA SER A 301 -16.09 -6.68 5.13
C SER A 301 -16.65 -7.96 5.75
N THR A 302 -17.92 -8.30 5.49
CA THR A 302 -18.56 -9.53 5.97
C THR A 302 -18.34 -10.72 5.04
N GLY A 303 -17.72 -10.49 3.87
CA GLY A 303 -17.47 -11.51 2.86
C GLY A 303 -18.64 -11.74 1.89
N ASN A 304 -19.67 -10.90 1.94
CA ASN A 304 -20.73 -10.93 0.94
C ASN A 304 -20.20 -10.35 -0.37
N GLN A 305 -20.24 -11.16 -1.44
CA GLN A 305 -19.77 -10.76 -2.76
C GLN A 305 -20.84 -9.91 -3.46
N GLN A 306 -20.56 -8.63 -3.63
CA GLN A 306 -21.47 -7.65 -4.23
C GLN A 306 -21.23 -7.46 -5.74
N VAL A 307 -19.97 -7.64 -6.18
CA VAL A 307 -19.60 -7.66 -7.60
C VAL A 307 -18.88 -8.97 -7.90
N LYS A 308 -19.36 -9.70 -8.90
CA LYS A 308 -18.80 -10.96 -9.38
C LYS A 308 -18.61 -10.89 -10.89
N ASP A 309 -17.42 -11.24 -11.36
CA ASP A 309 -17.05 -11.23 -12.78
C ASP A 309 -17.38 -9.90 -13.48
N GLY A 310 -17.21 -8.80 -12.75
CA GLY A 310 -17.45 -7.44 -13.22
C GLY A 310 -18.88 -6.96 -13.19
N ASN A 311 -19.81 -7.73 -12.60
CA ASN A 311 -21.23 -7.41 -12.60
C ASN A 311 -21.80 -7.44 -11.18
N GLY A 312 -22.68 -6.50 -10.87
CA GLY A 312 -23.42 -6.47 -9.60
C GLY A 312 -23.62 -5.08 -9.02
N LEU A 313 -24.45 -5.00 -7.99
CA LEU A 313 -24.66 -3.77 -7.22
C LEU A 313 -23.57 -3.65 -6.17
N ALA A 314 -22.68 -2.67 -6.31
CA ALA A 314 -21.67 -2.36 -5.31
C ALA A 314 -22.22 -1.33 -4.31
N VAL A 315 -21.87 -1.52 -3.03
CA VAL A 315 -22.10 -0.58 -1.94
C VAL A 315 -20.80 -0.41 -1.16
N PHE A 316 -20.06 0.65 -1.47
CA PHE A 316 -18.85 1.03 -0.78
C PHE A 316 -19.18 1.83 0.49
N ARG A 317 -18.44 1.56 1.56
CA ARG A 317 -18.56 2.28 2.84
C ARG A 317 -17.19 2.66 3.34
N GLU A 318 -16.98 3.94 3.57
CA GLU A 318 -15.71 4.47 4.06
C GLU A 318 -15.95 5.52 5.15
N THR A 319 -15.01 5.65 6.07
CA THR A 319 -15.03 6.75 7.05
C THR A 319 -14.18 7.89 6.50
N VAL A 320 -14.81 9.04 6.29
CA VAL A 320 -14.20 10.25 5.71
C VAL A 320 -14.42 11.44 6.63
N ARG A 321 -13.69 12.55 6.42
CA ARG A 321 -14.02 13.83 7.06
C ARG A 321 -15.20 14.47 6.33
N SER A 322 -16.14 15.03 7.06
CA SER A 322 -17.31 15.68 6.45
C SER A 322 -16.92 16.98 5.74
N TYR A 323 -17.47 17.22 4.56
CA TYR A 323 -17.40 18.52 3.87
C TYR A 323 -18.16 19.62 4.60
N ALA A 324 -19.22 19.28 5.35
CA ALA A 324 -20.01 20.23 6.11
C ALA A 324 -19.33 20.61 7.43
N ASP A 325 -18.59 19.68 8.04
CA ASP A 325 -17.78 19.92 9.23
C ASP A 325 -16.47 19.11 9.15
N THR A 326 -15.40 19.78 8.73
CA THR A 326 -14.09 19.15 8.53
C THR A 326 -13.43 18.64 9.83
N THR A 327 -13.97 19.02 10.99
CA THR A 327 -13.52 18.53 12.30
C THR A 327 -14.11 17.16 12.65
N ARG A 328 -15.18 16.74 11.96
CA ARG A 328 -15.89 15.49 12.22
C ARG A 328 -15.63 14.45 11.14
N GLN A 329 -15.71 13.19 11.56
CA GLN A 329 -15.76 12.04 10.65
C GLN A 329 -17.21 11.59 10.44
N THR A 330 -17.49 11.08 9.24
CA THR A 330 -18.80 10.54 8.86
C THR A 330 -18.61 9.33 7.97
N SER A 331 -19.60 8.44 7.94
CA SER A 331 -19.61 7.32 7.00
C SER A 331 -20.10 7.81 5.64
N PHE A 332 -19.23 7.72 4.64
CA PHE A 332 -19.58 7.91 3.24
C PHE A 332 -20.00 6.57 2.63
N ILE A 333 -21.16 6.57 2.00
CA ILE A 333 -21.76 5.41 1.37
C ILE A 333 -21.92 5.74 -0.11
N GLU A 334 -21.21 5.01 -0.97
CA GLU A 334 -21.36 5.09 -2.42
C GLU A 334 -21.95 3.78 -2.95
N GLN A 335 -22.88 3.87 -3.88
CA GLN A 335 -23.49 2.69 -4.48
C GLN A 335 -23.86 2.90 -5.94
N GLY A 336 -23.85 1.81 -6.69
CA GLY A 336 -24.31 1.76 -8.07
C GLY A 336 -23.98 0.43 -8.73
N ILE A 337 -24.43 0.28 -9.97
CA ILE A 337 -24.27 -0.95 -10.72
C ILE A 337 -22.91 -0.93 -11.43
N TYR A 338 -22.18 -2.04 -11.29
CA TYR A 338 -21.14 -2.43 -12.22
C TYR A 338 -21.72 -3.36 -13.30
N GLN A 339 -21.40 -3.07 -14.55
CA GLN A 339 -21.68 -3.92 -15.70
C GLN A 339 -20.42 -4.02 -16.55
N ASN A 340 -20.01 -5.25 -16.91
CA ASN A 340 -18.77 -5.50 -17.66
C ASN A 340 -17.53 -4.83 -17.06
N ARG A 341 -17.44 -4.86 -15.73
CA ARG A 341 -16.39 -4.25 -14.89
C ARG A 341 -16.43 -2.72 -14.79
N LEU A 342 -17.38 -2.05 -15.42
CA LEU A 342 -17.43 -0.58 -15.47
C LEU A 342 -18.65 -0.05 -14.71
N LYS A 343 -18.55 1.14 -14.12
CA LYS A 343 -19.71 1.83 -13.55
C LYS A 343 -20.75 2.07 -14.65
N GLN A 344 -22.00 1.71 -14.38
CA GLN A 344 -23.12 1.87 -15.31
C GLN A 344 -24.35 2.44 -14.60
N GLY A 345 -25.09 3.29 -15.32
CA GLY A 345 -26.37 3.83 -14.86
C GLY A 345 -26.19 4.81 -13.71
N ILE A 346 -27.17 4.84 -12.80
CA ILE A 346 -27.18 5.79 -11.70
C ILE A 346 -26.25 5.31 -10.58
N TRP A 347 -25.34 6.19 -10.21
CA TRP A 347 -24.47 6.09 -9.05
C TRP A 347 -24.84 7.16 -8.04
N THR A 348 -24.89 6.80 -6.77
CA THR A 348 -25.19 7.75 -5.70
C THR A 348 -24.13 7.66 -4.63
N GLY A 349 -23.81 8.79 -4.00
CA GLY A 349 -23.00 8.80 -2.80
C GLY A 349 -23.56 9.77 -1.77
N ARG A 350 -23.49 9.39 -0.50
CA ARG A 350 -24.03 10.19 0.60
C ARG A 350 -23.23 10.04 1.87
N TYR A 351 -23.23 11.08 2.69
CA TYR A 351 -22.86 10.93 4.10
C TYR A 351 -24.02 10.35 4.89
N ALA A 352 -23.71 9.51 5.87
CA ALA A 352 -24.71 8.89 6.75
C ALA A 352 -25.46 9.93 7.59
N ASP A 353 -24.84 11.08 7.87
CA ASP A 353 -25.47 12.22 8.54
C ASP A 353 -26.36 13.09 7.62
N GLY A 354 -26.45 12.76 6.33
CA GLY A 354 -27.26 13.49 5.35
C GLY A 354 -26.73 14.85 4.91
N SER A 355 -25.56 15.28 5.41
CA SER A 355 -25.00 16.61 5.10
C SER A 355 -24.43 16.74 3.69
N TYR A 356 -24.28 15.62 2.96
CA TYR A 356 -23.81 15.57 1.59
C TYR A 356 -24.49 14.45 0.79
N PHE A 357 -24.81 14.73 -0.46
CA PHE A 357 -25.35 13.77 -1.42
C PHE A 357 -24.88 14.09 -2.84
N TYR A 358 -24.65 13.08 -3.67
CA TYR A 358 -24.60 13.23 -5.12
C TYR A 358 -25.31 12.09 -5.84
N GLU A 359 -25.66 12.37 -7.09
CA GLU A 359 -26.17 11.43 -8.06
C GLU A 359 -25.43 11.68 -9.38
N GLU A 360 -24.88 10.63 -9.97
CA GLU A 360 -24.11 10.64 -11.21
C GLU A 360 -24.69 9.58 -12.16
N ILE A 361 -24.72 9.87 -13.45
CA ILE A 361 -25.12 8.91 -14.48
C ILE A 361 -23.88 8.50 -15.26
N TYR A 362 -23.61 7.20 -15.27
CA TYR A 362 -22.47 6.60 -15.96
C TYR A 362 -22.92 5.80 -17.19
N ASP A 363 -22.13 5.90 -18.26
CA ASP A 363 -22.15 4.96 -19.37
C ASP A 363 -20.73 4.42 -19.59
N LYS A 364 -20.56 3.10 -19.50
CA LYS A 364 -19.28 2.39 -19.69
C LYS A 364 -18.13 3.03 -18.88
N GLY A 365 -18.42 3.37 -17.62
CA GLY A 365 -17.45 3.96 -16.69
C GLY A 365 -17.18 5.45 -16.88
N ILE A 366 -17.78 6.09 -17.89
CA ILE A 366 -17.65 7.53 -18.12
C ILE A 366 -18.87 8.23 -17.53
N CYS A 367 -18.64 9.19 -16.63
CA CYS A 367 -19.69 10.05 -16.11
C CYS A 367 -20.22 10.95 -17.22
N GLN A 368 -21.52 10.91 -17.47
CA GLN A 368 -22.20 11.72 -18.46
C GLN A 368 -22.68 13.05 -17.85
N LYS A 369 -23.23 12.97 -16.63
CA LYS A 369 -23.67 14.12 -15.85
C LYS A 369 -23.80 13.74 -14.38
N GLY A 370 -23.58 14.71 -13.50
CA GLY A 370 -23.75 14.55 -12.08
C GLY A 370 -24.32 15.82 -11.44
N LYS A 371 -24.95 15.62 -10.29
CA LYS A 371 -25.40 16.69 -9.40
C LYS A 371 -24.96 16.37 -7.98
N ALA A 372 -24.51 17.37 -7.24
CA ALA A 372 -24.11 17.22 -5.83
C ALA A 372 -24.72 18.33 -4.99
N ARG A 373 -25.11 17.98 -3.76
CA ARG A 373 -25.69 18.88 -2.78
C ARG A 373 -24.95 18.72 -1.46
N THR A 374 -24.56 19.85 -0.87
CA THR A 374 -24.07 19.94 0.51
C THR A 374 -25.06 20.78 1.30
N ILE A 375 -25.31 20.44 2.56
CA ILE A 375 -26.19 21.21 3.41
C ILE A 375 -25.73 22.69 3.47
N GLY A 376 -26.67 23.63 3.37
CA GLY A 376 -26.39 25.06 3.34
C GLY A 376 -25.79 25.60 2.02
N LYS A 377 -25.71 24.79 0.96
CA LYS A 377 -25.26 25.21 -0.37
C LYS A 377 -26.25 24.80 -1.45
N ASP A 378 -26.21 25.53 -2.57
CA ASP A 378 -26.98 25.18 -3.76
C ASP A 378 -26.50 23.87 -4.38
N THR A 379 -27.39 23.25 -5.16
CA THR A 379 -27.06 22.03 -5.91
C THR A 379 -26.16 22.40 -7.09
N VAL A 380 -25.00 21.78 -7.18
CA VAL A 380 -24.04 21.99 -8.26
C VAL A 380 -24.18 20.88 -9.28
N GLN A 381 -24.25 21.25 -10.57
CA GLN A 381 -24.23 20.30 -11.69
C GLN A 381 -22.84 20.30 -12.34
N TYR A 382 -22.42 19.13 -12.84
CA TYR A 382 -21.13 18.93 -13.48
C TYR A 382 -21.19 17.77 -14.48
N SER A 383 -20.31 17.78 -15.47
CA SER A 383 -20.10 16.66 -16.39
C SER A 383 -18.92 15.78 -15.98
N VAL A 384 -17.93 16.36 -15.30
CA VAL A 384 -16.70 15.68 -14.86
C VAL A 384 -16.65 15.65 -13.33
N PRO A 385 -16.70 14.45 -12.70
CA PRO A 385 -16.70 14.32 -11.23
C PRO A 385 -15.42 14.79 -10.54
N GLU A 386 -14.28 14.72 -11.21
CA GLU A 386 -12.99 15.11 -10.65
C GLU A 386 -12.18 15.87 -11.70
N GLN A 387 -11.80 17.10 -11.37
CA GLN A 387 -10.98 17.98 -12.18
C GLN A 387 -9.67 18.24 -11.44
N LEU A 388 -8.54 17.96 -12.09
CA LEU A 388 -7.24 18.30 -11.55
C LEU A 388 -6.99 19.81 -11.66
N PRO A 389 -6.18 20.40 -10.76
CA PRO A 389 -5.75 21.77 -10.93
C PRO A 389 -4.95 21.93 -12.22
N GLU A 390 -5.14 23.06 -12.89
CA GLU A 390 -4.47 23.37 -14.14
C GLU A 390 -3.96 24.81 -14.11
N PHE A 391 -2.76 25.07 -14.64
CA PHE A 391 -2.31 26.45 -14.82
C PHE A 391 -3.20 27.13 -15.85
N ARG A 392 -3.60 28.39 -15.64
CA ARG A 392 -4.45 29.12 -16.58
C ARG A 392 -3.72 29.24 -17.92
N GLY A 393 -4.32 28.69 -18.99
CA GLY A 393 -3.68 28.56 -20.30
C GLY A 393 -2.89 27.26 -20.50
N GLY A 394 -3.01 26.31 -19.57
CA GLY A 394 -2.43 24.97 -19.64
C GLY A 394 -0.91 24.92 -19.49
N MET A 395 -0.34 23.76 -19.82
CA MET A 395 1.11 23.54 -19.79
C MET A 395 1.92 24.51 -20.67
N PRO A 396 1.46 24.94 -21.86
CA PRO A 396 2.18 25.94 -22.65
C PRO A 396 2.33 27.29 -21.92
N ALA A 397 1.26 27.78 -21.30
CA ALA A 397 1.30 29.03 -20.54
C ALA A 397 2.15 28.90 -19.26
N LEU A 398 2.14 27.73 -18.62
CA LEU A 398 3.06 27.45 -17.52
C LEU A 398 4.52 27.50 -17.99
N GLY A 399 4.84 26.87 -19.11
CA GLY A 399 6.19 26.90 -19.68
C GLY A 399 6.65 28.32 -20.02
N GLN A 400 5.77 29.14 -20.60
CA GLN A 400 6.06 30.56 -20.88
C GLN A 400 6.22 31.38 -19.60
N PHE A 401 5.36 31.17 -18.60
CA PHE A 401 5.48 31.84 -17.31
C PHE A 401 6.82 31.51 -16.65
N LEU A 402 7.22 30.24 -16.67
CA LEU A 402 8.51 29.80 -16.14
C LEU A 402 9.66 30.42 -16.92
N SER A 403 9.65 30.41 -18.26
CA SER A 403 10.75 30.98 -19.04
C SER A 403 10.93 32.49 -18.84
N GLN A 404 9.84 33.22 -18.60
CA GLN A 404 9.88 34.67 -18.37
C GLN A 404 10.22 35.05 -16.92
N THR A 405 9.89 34.19 -15.97
CA THR A 405 9.98 34.52 -14.53
C THR A 405 11.19 33.86 -13.87
N LEU A 406 11.69 32.75 -14.40
CA LEU A 406 12.80 31.98 -13.81
C LEU A 406 14.14 32.68 -14.07
N HIS A 407 14.83 33.05 -13.00
CA HIS A 407 16.16 33.64 -13.04
C HIS A 407 17.21 32.62 -12.65
N TYR A 408 18.16 32.34 -13.53
CA TYR A 408 19.22 31.41 -13.20
C TYR A 408 20.20 32.03 -12.19
N PRO A 409 20.36 31.48 -10.97
CA PRO A 409 21.18 32.10 -9.92
C PRO A 409 22.66 32.24 -10.32
N PRO A 410 23.33 33.39 -10.06
CA PRO A 410 24.73 33.59 -10.44
C PRO A 410 25.72 32.59 -9.80
N ALA A 411 25.41 32.07 -8.61
CA ALA A 411 26.23 31.03 -7.97
C ALA A 411 26.16 29.71 -8.75
N ALA A 412 24.98 29.30 -9.18
CA ALA A 412 24.78 28.12 -10.02
C ALA A 412 25.43 28.30 -11.41
N GLN A 413 25.35 29.50 -12.00
CA GLN A 413 26.02 29.79 -13.29
C GLN A 413 27.53 29.63 -13.20
N ARG A 414 28.16 30.28 -12.20
CA ARG A 414 29.62 30.20 -11.99
C ARG A 414 30.09 28.78 -11.70
N ALA A 415 29.29 28.02 -10.96
CA ALA A 415 29.56 26.62 -10.63
C ALA A 415 29.16 25.63 -11.74
N LYS A 416 28.60 26.11 -12.85
CA LYS A 416 28.07 25.30 -13.97
C LYS A 416 27.05 24.23 -13.54
N VAL A 417 26.21 24.55 -12.55
CA VAL A 417 25.28 23.59 -11.92
C VAL A 417 23.97 23.50 -12.69
N GLN A 418 23.78 22.43 -13.46
CA GLN A 418 22.53 22.16 -14.17
C GLN A 418 21.72 21.04 -13.49
N GLY A 419 20.40 21.04 -13.68
CA GLY A 419 19.56 19.95 -13.21
C GLY A 419 18.10 20.34 -13.00
N ARG A 420 17.34 19.45 -12.35
CA ARG A 420 15.92 19.65 -12.05
C ARG A 420 15.70 19.81 -10.55
N VAL A 421 15.05 20.89 -10.17
CA VAL A 421 14.51 21.09 -8.82
C VAL A 421 13.07 20.58 -8.82
N PHE A 422 12.73 19.71 -7.87
CA PHE A 422 11.38 19.19 -7.68
C PHE A 422 10.73 19.90 -6.51
N ILE A 423 9.64 20.61 -6.76
CA ILE A 423 8.88 21.34 -5.72
C ILE A 423 7.49 20.74 -5.57
N SER A 424 7.03 20.67 -4.32
CA SER A 424 5.66 20.36 -3.94
C SER A 424 4.97 21.59 -3.36
N PHE A 425 3.70 21.80 -3.67
CA PHE A 425 2.90 22.89 -3.11
C PHE A 425 1.41 22.54 -3.14
N VAL A 426 0.60 23.28 -2.40
CA VAL A 426 -0.86 23.13 -2.39
C VAL A 426 -1.49 24.25 -3.21
N ILE A 427 -2.36 23.88 -4.15
CA ILE A 427 -3.25 24.83 -4.83
C ILE A 427 -4.55 24.86 -4.03
N ASN A 428 -4.93 26.02 -3.50
CA ASN A 428 -6.14 26.18 -2.70
C ASN A 428 -7.40 26.32 -3.57
N LYS A 429 -8.55 26.58 -2.96
CA LYS A 429 -9.84 26.60 -3.67
C LYS A 429 -10.02 27.84 -4.54
N GLU A 430 -9.17 28.84 -4.33
CA GLU A 430 -9.10 30.13 -5.00
C GLU A 430 -8.04 30.13 -6.12
N GLY A 431 -7.25 29.05 -6.24
CA GLY A 431 -6.16 28.94 -7.21
C GLY A 431 -4.85 29.59 -6.74
N GLU A 432 -4.73 29.88 -5.45
CA GLU A 432 -3.52 30.40 -4.82
C GLU A 432 -2.61 29.26 -4.36
N VAL A 433 -1.33 29.58 -4.21
CA VAL A 433 -0.29 28.63 -3.84
C VAL A 433 0.04 28.74 -2.34
N GLU A 434 -0.06 27.61 -1.64
CA GLU A 434 0.22 27.44 -0.21
C GLU A 434 1.27 26.31 -0.01
N ASP A 435 1.84 26.20 1.19
CA ASP A 435 2.67 25.05 1.64
C ASP A 435 3.77 24.59 0.65
N VAL A 436 4.57 25.54 0.15
CA VAL A 436 5.64 25.27 -0.81
C VAL A 436 6.84 24.60 -0.14
N GLU A 437 7.23 23.43 -0.62
CA GLU A 437 8.31 22.59 -0.10
C GLU A 437 9.22 22.07 -1.25
N VAL A 438 10.54 22.09 -1.04
CA VAL A 438 11.50 21.51 -1.98
C VAL A 438 11.65 20.02 -1.68
N LEU A 439 11.25 19.17 -2.63
CA LEU A 439 11.39 17.71 -2.52
C LEU A 439 12.80 17.24 -2.87
N LYS A 440 13.39 17.81 -3.92
CA LYS A 440 14.75 17.53 -4.37
C LYS A 440 15.33 18.79 -4.99
N GLY A 441 16.35 19.34 -4.34
CA GLY A 441 17.10 20.50 -4.81
C GLY A 441 18.37 20.14 -5.57
N ILE A 442 18.95 21.14 -6.22
CA ILE A 442 20.32 21.09 -6.79
C ILE A 442 21.26 22.12 -6.15
N GLY A 443 20.75 22.96 -5.22
CA GLY A 443 21.54 23.90 -4.43
C GLY A 443 21.95 25.16 -5.20
N PHE A 444 22.94 25.89 -4.70
CA PHE A 444 23.50 27.09 -5.37
C PHE A 444 22.47 28.21 -5.67
N GLY A 445 21.41 28.31 -4.87
CA GLY A 445 20.35 29.31 -5.03
C GLY A 445 19.19 28.88 -5.92
N THR A 446 19.25 27.71 -6.58
CA THR A 446 18.19 27.26 -7.51
C THR A 446 16.94 26.82 -6.78
N ASP A 447 17.10 26.34 -5.55
CA ASP A 447 16.01 25.81 -4.74
C ASP A 447 15.14 26.98 -4.25
N GLU A 448 15.79 28.04 -3.76
CA GLU A 448 15.17 29.30 -3.37
C GLU A 448 14.47 29.99 -4.55
N GLU A 449 15.12 29.99 -5.71
CA GLU A 449 14.54 30.55 -6.92
C GLU A 449 13.30 29.78 -7.38
N ALA A 450 13.38 28.44 -7.37
CA ALA A 450 12.25 27.60 -7.71
C ALA A 450 11.07 27.86 -6.75
N VAL A 451 11.32 28.01 -5.43
CA VAL A 451 10.30 28.39 -4.45
C VAL A 451 9.70 29.76 -4.77
N ARG A 452 10.52 30.75 -5.12
CA ARG A 452 10.08 32.11 -5.47
C ARG A 452 9.16 32.09 -6.69
N VAL A 453 9.54 31.38 -7.76
CA VAL A 453 8.75 31.29 -8.99
C VAL A 453 7.42 30.57 -8.76
N VAL A 454 7.42 29.48 -7.99
CA VAL A 454 6.18 28.78 -7.62
C VAL A 454 5.27 29.70 -6.82
N LYS A 455 5.77 30.46 -5.85
CA LYS A 455 4.97 31.47 -5.13
C LYS A 455 4.44 32.56 -6.06
N ALA A 456 5.22 33.01 -7.03
CA ALA A 456 4.80 34.00 -8.03
C ALA A 456 3.71 33.48 -8.99
N SER A 457 3.50 32.15 -9.05
CA SER A 457 2.42 31.53 -9.81
C SER A 457 1.05 31.60 -9.11
N SER A 458 1.01 32.06 -7.85
CA SER A 458 -0.22 32.16 -7.06
C SER A 458 -1.31 32.97 -7.78
N GLY A 459 -2.55 32.46 -7.75
CA GLY A 459 -3.70 33.06 -8.43
C GLY A 459 -3.76 32.76 -9.93
N ARG A 460 -2.74 32.11 -10.52
CA ARG A 460 -2.70 31.71 -11.92
C ARG A 460 -3.15 30.27 -12.16
N TRP A 461 -3.66 29.60 -11.14
CA TRP A 461 -4.18 28.24 -11.26
C TRP A 461 -5.71 28.26 -11.34
N VAL A 462 -6.24 27.34 -12.13
CA VAL A 462 -7.61 26.84 -11.98
C VAL A 462 -7.55 25.79 -10.87
N PRO A 463 -8.32 25.95 -9.79
CA PRO A 463 -8.31 25.02 -8.67
C PRO A 463 -8.82 23.65 -9.12
N GLY A 464 -8.37 22.60 -8.43
CA GLY A 464 -8.98 21.28 -8.61
C GLY A 464 -10.41 21.29 -8.06
N ALA A 465 -11.29 20.49 -8.66
CA ALA A 465 -12.68 20.39 -8.24
C ALA A 465 -13.11 18.93 -8.12
N GLN A 466 -13.95 18.65 -7.12
CA GLN A 466 -14.62 17.36 -6.98
C GLN A 466 -16.12 17.59 -6.92
N ARG A 467 -16.84 17.04 -7.90
CA ARG A 467 -18.29 17.15 -8.08
C ARG A 467 -18.75 18.61 -8.06
N GLY A 468 -18.01 19.44 -8.80
CA GLY A 468 -18.23 20.88 -8.92
C GLY A 468 -17.82 21.73 -7.70
N GLN A 469 -17.25 21.13 -6.65
CA GLN A 469 -16.74 21.87 -5.49
C GLN A 469 -15.22 21.99 -5.56
N ASN A 470 -14.69 23.21 -5.51
CA ASN A 470 -13.24 23.42 -5.45
C ASN A 470 -12.65 22.79 -4.18
N ILE A 471 -11.53 22.10 -4.34
CA ILE A 471 -10.80 21.42 -3.29
C ILE A 471 -9.33 21.83 -3.28
N LYS A 472 -8.68 21.72 -2.12
CA LYS A 472 -7.23 21.88 -2.02
C LYS A 472 -6.54 20.66 -2.63
N VAL A 473 -5.55 20.86 -3.48
CA VAL A 473 -4.82 19.78 -4.15
C VAL A 473 -3.32 19.99 -4.02
N LYS A 474 -2.59 18.97 -3.57
CA LYS A 474 -1.13 18.95 -3.58
C LYS A 474 -0.62 18.68 -5.00
N TYR A 475 0.25 19.54 -5.51
CA TYR A 475 0.80 19.51 -6.86
C TYR A 475 2.33 19.45 -6.82
N ASN A 476 2.94 18.65 -7.69
CA ASN A 476 4.40 18.50 -7.79
C ASN A 476 4.86 18.99 -9.16
N LEU A 477 5.78 19.97 -9.18
CA LEU A 477 6.31 20.59 -10.39
C LEU A 477 7.84 20.41 -10.47
N PRO A 478 8.37 19.73 -11.51
CA PRO A 478 9.79 19.76 -11.81
C PRO A 478 10.15 21.04 -12.58
N ILE A 479 11.11 21.81 -12.08
CA ILE A 479 11.66 23.01 -12.72
C ILE A 479 13.08 22.71 -13.21
N ASN A 480 13.33 22.91 -14.50
CA ASN A 480 14.62 22.62 -15.12
C ASN A 480 15.51 23.88 -15.15
N PHE A 481 16.73 23.74 -14.64
CA PHE A 481 17.80 24.74 -14.75
C PHE A 481 18.87 24.22 -15.72
N SER A 482 18.89 24.77 -16.93
CA SER A 482 19.89 24.47 -17.95
C SER A 482 20.63 25.75 -18.34
N LEU A 483 21.96 25.75 -18.26
CA LEU A 483 22.79 26.77 -18.90
C LEU A 483 22.48 26.78 -20.40
N GLN A 484 22.30 27.98 -20.94
CA GLN A 484 22.17 28.20 -22.38
C GLN A 484 23.51 28.10 -23.08
#